data_AF-X1UCN3-F1
#
_entry.id   AF-X1UCN3-F1
#
_cell.length_a   1.000
_cell.length_b   1.000
_cell.length_c   1.000
_cell.angle_alpha   90.00
_cell.angle_beta   90.00
_cell.angle_gamma   90.00
#
_symmetry.space_group_name_H-M   'P 1'
#
loop_
_entity.id
_entity.type
_entity.pdbx_description
1 polymer ?
#
loop_
_entity_poly.entity_id
_entity_poly.type
_entity_poly.pdbx_seq_one_letter_code
_entity_poly.pdbx_strand_id
1 'polypeptide(L)'
;GYYYGQQKYSPGNKAFAILEEFWNEMNNGLDQFSLPKECARKLIELHKKRGDSIYFITARTKTEIESVTELLEKTFDLENPNKVIFTGFKLGENLKIKPIKENKLQIFYGDADSDIEAAFEAGIRAIRIMRAVNSTSKPMPHNGSFGEEVLVNSEY
;
A
#
# COMPACT_ATOMS: atom_id res chain seq x y z
N GLY A 1 -0.23 1.23 -12.91
CA GLY A 1 -0.97 2.41 -12.41
C GLY A 1 -0.35 3.74 -12.78
N TYR A 2 0.67 4.22 -12.05
CA TYR A 2 1.13 5.61 -12.19
C TYR A 2 1.72 5.95 -13.57
N TYR A 3 2.46 5.01 -14.19
CA TYR A 3 2.91 5.18 -15.58
C TYR A 3 1.73 5.42 -16.54
N TYR A 4 0.69 4.57 -16.45
CA TYR A 4 -0.55 4.73 -17.22
C TYR A 4 -1.22 6.09 -16.97
N GLY A 5 -1.31 6.51 -15.70
CA GLY A 5 -1.87 7.81 -15.32
C GLY A 5 -1.12 8.99 -15.96
N GLN A 6 0.21 8.94 -15.97
CA GLN A 6 1.04 9.93 -16.66
C GLN A 6 0.78 9.94 -18.16
N GLN A 7 0.77 8.77 -18.82
CA GLN A 7 0.58 8.70 -20.27
C GLN A 7 -0.80 9.18 -20.71
N LYS A 8 -1.86 8.82 -19.97
CA LYS A 8 -3.24 9.12 -20.36
C LYS A 8 -3.72 10.51 -19.96
N TYR A 9 -3.46 10.93 -18.72
CA TYR A 9 -4.11 12.12 -18.15
C TYR A 9 -3.19 13.32 -17.96
N SER A 10 -1.88 13.10 -17.76
CA SER A 10 -0.96 14.20 -17.49
C SER A 10 0.48 13.88 -17.90
N PRO A 11 0.78 13.90 -19.21
CA PRO A 11 2.12 13.63 -19.70
C PRO A 11 3.16 14.54 -19.03
N GLY A 12 4.20 13.93 -18.47
CA GLY A 12 5.31 14.65 -17.85
C GLY A 12 5.08 15.16 -16.42
N ASN A 13 3.91 14.95 -15.80
CA ASN A 13 3.69 15.34 -14.40
C ASN A 13 2.73 14.37 -13.65
N LYS A 14 2.40 14.69 -12.39
CA LYS A 14 1.58 13.81 -11.51
C LYS A 14 0.15 14.34 -11.27
N ALA A 15 -0.34 15.27 -12.09
CA ALA A 15 -1.69 15.82 -11.93
C ALA A 15 -2.79 14.75 -12.06
N PHE A 16 -2.54 13.63 -12.74
CA PHE A 16 -3.46 12.48 -12.75
C PHE A 16 -3.85 12.00 -11.35
N ALA A 17 -3.00 12.18 -10.34
CA ALA A 17 -3.23 11.67 -8.98
C ALA A 17 -4.35 12.42 -8.22
N ILE A 18 -4.84 13.54 -8.73
CA ILE A 18 -6.02 14.24 -8.17
C ILE A 18 -7.30 13.99 -8.97
N LEU A 19 -7.23 13.25 -10.08
CA LEU A 19 -8.38 12.99 -10.94
C LEU A 19 -9.19 11.80 -10.46
N GLU A 20 -10.50 11.97 -10.36
CA GLU A 20 -11.42 10.91 -9.96
C GLU A 20 -11.46 9.78 -10.99
N GLU A 21 -11.43 10.11 -12.28
CA GLU A 21 -11.44 9.16 -13.39
C GLU A 21 -10.23 8.22 -13.35
N PHE A 22 -9.06 8.77 -13.02
CA PHE A 22 -7.85 7.96 -12.85
C PHE A 22 -8.03 6.97 -11.69
N TRP A 23 -8.54 7.41 -10.54
CA TRP A 23 -8.72 6.54 -9.39
C TRP A 23 -9.82 5.49 -9.60
N ASN A 24 -10.90 5.84 -10.31
CA ASN A 24 -11.93 4.91 -10.73
C ASN A 24 -11.33 3.78 -11.57
N GLU A 25 -10.50 4.07 -12.58
CA GLU A 25 -9.82 3.03 -13.36
C GLU A 25 -8.78 2.26 -12.54
N MET A 26 -8.01 2.97 -11.70
CA MET A 26 -6.95 2.38 -10.88
C MET A 26 -7.50 1.35 -9.89
N ASN A 27 -8.61 1.67 -9.22
CA ASN A 27 -9.20 0.84 -8.18
C ASN A 27 -10.18 -0.22 -8.74
N ASN A 28 -10.55 -0.16 -10.03
CA ASN A 28 -11.55 -1.05 -10.62
C ASN A 28 -11.08 -1.83 -11.86
N GLY A 29 -9.78 -1.83 -12.17
CA GLY A 29 -9.30 -2.65 -13.29
C GLY A 29 -7.80 -2.64 -13.54
N LEU A 30 -7.09 -1.54 -13.28
CA LEU A 30 -5.67 -1.48 -13.62
C LEU A 30 -4.78 -2.40 -12.77
N ASP A 31 -5.23 -2.78 -11.56
CA ASP A 31 -4.46 -3.71 -10.72
C ASP A 31 -4.43 -5.15 -11.25
N GLN A 32 -5.21 -5.52 -12.27
CA GLN A 32 -5.04 -6.81 -12.96
C GLN A 32 -3.66 -6.95 -13.62
N PHE A 33 -2.97 -5.82 -13.86
CA PHE A 33 -1.61 -5.75 -14.38
C PHE A 33 -0.57 -5.51 -13.27
N SER A 34 -0.99 -5.41 -12.01
CA SER A 34 -0.08 -5.26 -10.88
C SER A 34 0.56 -6.61 -10.56
N LEU A 35 1.89 -6.64 -10.45
CA LEU A 35 2.62 -7.84 -10.08
C LEU A 35 2.66 -7.97 -8.54
N PRO A 36 2.13 -9.06 -7.97
CA PRO A 36 2.23 -9.30 -6.54
C PRO A 36 3.67 -9.62 -6.16
N LYS A 37 4.12 -9.05 -5.04
CA LYS A 37 5.49 -9.25 -4.55
C LYS A 37 5.61 -10.58 -3.81
N GLU A 38 6.68 -11.31 -4.07
CA GLU A 38 6.93 -12.59 -3.41
C GLU A 38 7.12 -12.44 -1.90
N CYS A 39 7.69 -11.32 -1.45
CA CYS A 39 7.77 -11.02 -0.02
C CYS A 39 6.38 -10.88 0.63
N ALA A 40 5.41 -10.30 -0.07
CA ALA A 40 4.05 -10.13 0.45
C ALA A 40 3.34 -11.48 0.60
N ARG A 41 3.53 -12.41 -0.35
CA ARG A 41 3.02 -13.79 -0.25
C ARG A 41 3.51 -14.46 1.03
N LYS A 42 4.82 -14.40 1.28
CA LYS A 42 5.43 -15.03 2.47
C LYS A 42 4.96 -14.40 3.78
N LEU A 43 4.83 -13.07 3.83
CA LEU A 43 4.35 -12.36 5.02
C LEU A 43 2.89 -12.67 5.31
N ILE A 44 2.05 -12.68 4.29
CA ILE A 44 0.62 -13.00 4.44
C ILE A 44 0.45 -14.44 4.91
N GLU A 45 1.17 -15.40 4.32
CA GLU A 45 1.16 -16.79 4.76
C GLU A 45 1.64 -16.96 6.21
N LEU A 46 2.66 -16.20 6.62
CA LEU A 46 3.11 -16.16 8.01
C LEU A 46 1.99 -15.68 8.95
N HIS A 47 1.32 -14.58 8.62
CA HIS A 47 0.24 -14.02 9.43
C HIS A 47 -1.01 -14.92 9.46
N LYS A 48 -1.37 -15.55 8.34
CA LYS A 48 -2.42 -16.58 8.27
C LYS A 48 -2.12 -17.73 9.23
N LYS A 49 -0.89 -18.28 9.22
CA LYS A 49 -0.48 -19.38 10.12
C LYS A 49 -0.51 -19.01 11.60
N ARG A 50 -0.35 -17.72 11.92
CA ARG A 50 -0.43 -17.20 13.28
C ARG A 50 -1.86 -16.92 13.75
N GLY A 51 -2.83 -16.93 12.83
CA GLY A 51 -4.22 -16.52 13.11
C GLY A 51 -4.35 -15.01 13.28
N ASP A 52 -3.45 -14.22 12.70
CA ASP A 52 -3.48 -12.76 12.79
C ASP A 52 -4.56 -12.18 11.84
N SER A 53 -5.24 -11.11 12.26
CA SER A 53 -6.10 -10.32 11.37
C SER A 53 -5.26 -9.45 10.42
N ILE A 54 -5.51 -9.55 9.12
CA ILE A 54 -4.76 -8.83 8.08
C ILE A 54 -5.60 -7.66 7.54
N TYR A 55 -4.96 -6.49 7.45
CA TYR A 55 -5.56 -5.26 6.90
C TYR A 55 -4.66 -4.68 5.81
N PHE A 56 -5.28 -4.13 4.76
CA PHE A 56 -4.60 -3.36 3.72
C PHE A 56 -5.02 -1.90 3.84
N ILE A 57 -4.06 -1.01 4.08
CA ILE A 57 -4.30 0.44 4.24
C ILE A 57 -3.52 1.21 3.18
N THR A 58 -4.24 1.97 2.36
CA THR A 58 -3.68 2.62 1.18
C THR A 58 -4.05 4.10 1.10
N ALA A 59 -3.09 4.91 0.66
CA ALA A 59 -3.28 6.36 0.46
C ALA A 59 -3.96 6.70 -0.88
N ARG A 60 -4.41 5.69 -1.63
CA ARG A 60 -5.21 5.90 -2.84
C ARG A 60 -6.52 6.61 -2.49
N THR A 61 -6.98 7.48 -3.38
CA THR A 61 -8.30 8.12 -3.25
C THR A 61 -9.38 7.05 -3.27
N LYS A 62 -10.32 7.16 -2.33
CA LYS A 62 -11.49 6.29 -2.26
C LYS A 62 -12.40 6.56 -3.45
N THR A 63 -12.91 5.50 -4.05
CA THR A 63 -13.91 5.51 -5.13
C THR A 63 -15.23 4.93 -4.62
N GLU A 64 -16.33 5.17 -5.34
CA GLU A 64 -17.65 4.64 -4.95
C GLU A 64 -17.65 3.10 -4.90
N ILE A 65 -17.02 2.50 -5.91
CA ILE A 65 -16.76 1.07 -6.02
C ILE A 65 -15.25 0.82 -6.10
N GLU A 66 -14.81 -0.36 -5.66
CA GLU A 66 -13.43 -0.82 -5.77
C GLU A 66 -13.38 -2.35 -5.90
N SER A 67 -12.46 -2.86 -6.73
CA SER A 67 -12.20 -4.30 -6.93
C SER A 67 -10.85 -4.74 -6.35
N VAL A 68 -10.16 -3.86 -5.62
CA VAL A 68 -8.85 -4.13 -5.02
C VAL A 68 -8.97 -5.17 -3.91
N THR A 69 -10.02 -5.10 -3.08
CA THR A 69 -10.28 -6.11 -2.04
C THR A 69 -10.40 -7.52 -2.65
N GLU A 70 -11.24 -7.68 -3.68
CA GLU A 70 -11.44 -8.97 -4.36
C GLU A 70 -10.16 -9.47 -5.04
N LEU A 71 -9.39 -8.56 -5.64
CA LEU A 71 -8.11 -8.92 -6.24
C LEU A 71 -7.11 -9.43 -5.18
N LEU A 72 -7.00 -8.76 -4.05
CA LEU A 72 -6.11 -9.17 -2.95
C LEU A 72 -6.54 -10.50 -2.35
N GLU A 73 -7.85 -10.72 -2.21
CA GLU A 73 -8.44 -11.99 -1.79
C GLU A 73 -7.95 -13.15 -2.68
N LYS A 74 -8.15 -13.04 -3.99
CA LYS A 74 -7.74 -14.06 -4.97
C LYS A 74 -6.23 -14.21 -5.05
N THR A 75 -5.51 -13.09 -4.99
CA THR A 75 -4.05 -13.08 -5.17
C THR A 75 -3.35 -13.77 -4.01
N PHE A 76 -3.83 -13.59 -2.79
CA PHE A 76 -3.18 -14.07 -1.57
C PHE A 76 -3.96 -15.15 -0.83
N ASP A 77 -5.00 -15.70 -1.46
CA ASP A 77 -5.84 -16.77 -0.91
C ASP A 77 -6.31 -16.45 0.52
N LEU A 78 -6.96 -15.29 0.66
CA LEU A 78 -7.43 -14.80 1.96
C LEU A 78 -8.84 -15.30 2.22
N GLU A 79 -9.08 -15.88 3.40
CA GLU A 79 -10.42 -16.24 3.84
C GLU A 79 -11.09 -15.01 4.50
N ASN A 80 -12.23 -14.56 3.95
CA ASN A 80 -13.02 -13.44 4.46
C ASN A 80 -12.18 -12.17 4.77
N PRO A 81 -11.47 -11.59 3.79
CA PRO A 81 -10.57 -10.47 4.03
C PRO A 81 -11.31 -9.23 4.52
N ASN A 82 -10.65 -8.43 5.36
CA ASN A 82 -11.08 -7.08 5.66
C ASN A 82 -11.07 -6.24 4.37
N LYS A 83 -12.08 -5.37 4.19
CA LYS A 83 -12.10 -4.41 3.08
C LYS A 83 -10.87 -3.51 3.12
N VAL A 84 -10.30 -3.23 1.95
CA VAL A 84 -9.19 -2.29 1.81
C VAL A 84 -9.61 -0.92 2.35
N ILE A 85 -8.75 -0.33 3.18
CA ILE A 85 -8.96 0.99 3.77
C ILE A 85 -8.29 2.03 2.89
N PHE A 86 -9.09 2.77 2.12
CA PHE A 86 -8.67 3.90 1.30
C PHE A 86 -8.68 5.17 2.14
N THR A 87 -7.50 5.64 2.55
CA THR A 87 -7.37 6.84 3.38
C THR A 87 -7.34 8.12 2.55
N GLY A 88 -7.05 8.02 1.26
CA GLY A 88 -6.69 9.17 0.44
C GLY A 88 -5.36 9.79 0.89
N PHE A 89 -5.09 10.97 0.34
CA PHE A 89 -3.90 11.76 0.62
C PHE A 89 -4.28 13.19 1.00
N LYS A 90 -3.61 13.73 2.02
CA LYS A 90 -3.70 15.14 2.40
C LYS A 90 -2.31 15.64 2.77
N LEU A 91 -1.89 16.74 2.15
CA LEU A 91 -0.56 17.28 2.37
C LEU A 91 -0.37 17.66 3.85
N GLY A 92 0.72 17.20 4.45
CA GLY A 92 1.05 17.46 5.85
C GLY A 92 0.30 16.62 6.87
N GLU A 93 -0.50 15.64 6.44
CA GLU A 93 -1.23 14.74 7.35
C GLU A 93 -1.09 13.28 6.92
N ASN A 94 -0.75 12.41 7.87
CA ASN A 94 -0.63 10.98 7.62
C ASN A 94 -1.93 10.25 8.00
N LEU A 95 -2.82 10.12 7.02
CA LEU A 95 -4.16 9.58 7.20
C LEU A 95 -4.20 8.07 7.50
N LYS A 96 -3.06 7.37 7.47
CA LYS A 96 -2.96 5.94 7.84
C LYS A 96 -2.96 5.72 9.35
N ILE A 97 -2.58 6.71 10.15
CA ILE A 97 -2.47 6.57 11.61
C ILE A 97 -3.81 6.22 12.26
N LYS A 98 -4.88 6.90 11.83
CA LYS A 98 -6.23 6.67 12.38
C LYS A 98 -6.69 5.21 12.20
N PRO A 99 -6.73 4.63 10.99
CA PRO A 99 -7.12 3.24 10.83
C PRO A 99 -6.14 2.24 11.46
N ILE A 100 -4.84 2.55 11.55
CA ILE A 100 -3.89 1.73 12.32
C ILE A 100 -4.34 1.62 13.79
N LYS A 101 -4.65 2.75 14.44
CA LYS A 101 -5.09 2.80 15.84
C LYS A 101 -6.47 2.17 16.05
N GLU A 102 -7.45 2.50 15.20
CA GLU A 102 -8.83 1.99 15.32
C GLU A 102 -8.91 0.46 15.17
N ASN A 103 -8.10 -0.12 14.28
CA ASN A 103 -8.02 -1.57 14.08
C ASN A 103 -6.99 -2.25 15.01
N LYS A 104 -6.37 -1.50 15.93
CA LYS A 104 -5.42 -2.00 16.94
C LYS A 104 -4.28 -2.82 16.33
N LEU A 105 -3.77 -2.41 15.17
CA LEU A 105 -2.67 -3.11 14.51
C LEU A 105 -1.44 -3.13 15.41
N GLN A 106 -0.62 -4.17 15.28
CA GLN A 106 0.61 -4.31 16.08
C GLN A 106 1.88 -4.22 15.21
N ILE A 107 1.74 -4.48 13.92
CA ILE A 107 2.83 -4.44 12.93
C ILE A 107 2.29 -3.79 11.67
N PHE A 108 3.08 -2.90 11.06
CA PHE A 108 2.76 -2.28 9.76
C PHE A 108 3.91 -2.46 8.78
N TYR A 109 3.58 -2.98 7.59
CA TYR A 109 4.51 -3.15 6.49
C TYR A 109 4.25 -2.10 5.43
N GLY A 110 5.31 -1.43 4.97
CA GLY A 110 5.18 -0.43 3.92
C GLY A 110 6.52 -0.09 3.27
N ASP A 111 6.47 0.48 2.08
CA ASP A 111 7.66 0.87 1.34
C ASP A 111 7.99 2.36 1.50
N ALA A 112 6.99 3.21 1.73
CA ALA A 112 7.17 4.65 1.83
C ALA A 112 7.56 5.10 3.24
N ASP A 113 8.28 6.23 3.34
CA ASP A 113 8.67 6.81 4.62
C ASP A 113 7.43 7.14 5.48
N SER A 114 6.37 7.61 4.83
CA SER A 114 5.06 7.81 5.46
C SER A 114 4.47 6.54 6.09
N ASP A 115 4.80 5.34 5.60
CA ASP A 115 4.29 4.10 6.22
C ASP A 115 5.01 3.83 7.55
N ILE A 116 6.31 4.09 7.60
CA ILE A 116 7.12 3.91 8.81
C ILE A 116 6.77 4.97 9.85
N GLU A 117 6.64 6.23 9.42
CA GLU A 117 6.18 7.32 10.28
C GLU A 117 4.79 7.02 10.86
N ALA A 118 3.84 6.52 10.05
CA ALA A 118 2.50 6.18 10.53
C ALA A 118 2.54 5.12 11.64
N ALA A 119 3.39 4.10 11.47
CA ALA A 119 3.55 3.02 12.44
C ALA A 119 4.20 3.51 13.74
N PHE A 120 5.25 4.32 13.64
CA PHE A 120 5.92 4.91 14.81
C PHE A 120 5.01 5.87 15.58
N GLU A 121 4.27 6.74 14.89
CA GLU A 121 3.31 7.65 15.53
C GLU A 121 2.11 6.89 16.13
N ALA A 122 1.80 5.73 15.59
CA ALA A 122 0.83 4.81 16.18
C ALA A 122 1.38 3.97 17.34
N GLY A 123 2.70 4.00 17.59
CA GLY A 123 3.35 3.22 18.64
C GLY A 123 3.44 1.72 18.35
N ILE A 124 3.48 1.34 17.07
CA ILE A 124 3.49 -0.05 16.62
C ILE A 124 4.76 -0.38 15.84
N ARG A 125 5.05 -1.67 15.65
CA ARG A 125 6.27 -2.10 14.96
C ARG A 125 6.19 -1.76 13.46
N ALA A 126 7.16 -1.02 12.96
CA ALA A 126 7.30 -0.68 11.55
C ALA A 126 8.30 -1.62 10.88
N ILE A 127 7.95 -2.20 9.73
CA ILE A 127 8.86 -3.01 8.91
C ILE A 127 8.84 -2.50 7.47
N ARG A 128 9.99 -2.06 6.99
CA ARG A 128 10.18 -1.56 5.63
C ARG A 128 10.20 -2.70 4.62
N ILE A 129 9.43 -2.53 3.55
CA ILE A 129 9.51 -3.32 2.33
C ILE A 129 10.23 -2.48 1.27
N MET A 130 11.23 -3.04 0.58
CA MET A 130 11.98 -2.30 -0.42
C MET A 130 11.10 -2.02 -1.65
N ARG A 131 10.99 -0.76 -2.07
CA ARG A 131 10.33 -0.43 -3.34
C ARG A 131 11.11 -1.04 -4.50
N ALA A 132 10.41 -1.62 -5.47
CA ALA A 132 11.04 -2.19 -6.67
C ALA A 132 11.83 -1.11 -7.43
N VAL A 133 13.04 -1.44 -7.89
CA VAL A 133 13.94 -0.49 -8.55
C VAL A 133 13.36 0.10 -9.83
N ASN A 134 12.54 -0.68 -10.54
CA ASN A 134 11.82 -0.31 -11.77
C ASN A 134 10.49 0.42 -11.51
N SER A 135 10.14 0.72 -10.26
CA SER A 135 8.95 1.50 -9.94
C SER A 135 9.03 2.91 -10.54
N THR A 136 7.93 3.37 -11.12
CA THR A 136 7.78 4.75 -11.60
C THR A 136 7.48 5.75 -10.47
N SER A 137 7.28 5.27 -9.24
CA SER A 137 7.10 6.12 -8.06
C SER A 137 8.46 6.55 -7.50
N LYS A 138 8.97 7.66 -8.03
CA LYS A 138 10.23 8.30 -7.62
C LYS A 138 9.98 9.59 -6.82
N PRO A 139 10.93 10.00 -5.94
CA PRO A 139 12.20 9.33 -5.62
C PRO A 139 12.01 8.01 -4.84
N MET A 140 13.08 7.20 -4.77
CA MET A 140 13.08 5.98 -3.96
C MET A 140 13.17 6.35 -2.46
N PRO A 141 12.45 5.65 -1.58
CA PRO A 141 12.58 5.82 -0.13
C PRO A 141 13.97 5.42 0.37
N HIS A 142 14.39 5.97 1.52
CA HIS A 142 15.64 5.60 2.16
C HIS A 142 15.39 4.46 3.16
N ASN A 143 15.60 3.22 2.72
CA ASN A 143 15.34 2.05 3.57
C ASN A 143 16.20 2.09 4.84
N GLY A 144 15.58 2.02 6.03
CA GLY A 144 16.27 2.03 7.32
C GLY A 144 16.61 3.42 7.86
N SER A 145 16.21 4.51 7.19
CA SER A 145 16.57 5.87 7.60
C SER A 145 16.00 6.29 8.95
N PHE A 146 14.96 5.61 9.44
CA PHE A 146 14.36 5.87 10.75
C PHE A 146 14.81 4.85 11.81
N GLY A 147 15.76 3.97 11.48
CA GLY A 147 16.18 2.87 12.36
C GLY A 147 15.19 1.70 12.39
N GLU A 148 14.24 1.65 11.44
CA GLU A 148 13.29 0.56 11.31
C GLU A 148 13.93 -0.71 10.74
N GLU A 149 13.29 -1.86 10.97
CA GLU A 149 13.69 -3.11 10.32
C GLU A 149 13.39 -3.04 8.82
N VAL A 150 14.33 -3.51 8.00
CA VAL A 150 14.16 -3.62 6.55
C VAL A 150 14.15 -5.08 6.16
N LEU A 151 13.06 -5.53 5.53
CA LEU A 151 12.98 -6.90 5.04
C LEU A 151 13.94 -7.08 3.86
N VAL A 152 14.89 -8.00 4.00
CA VAL A 152 15.86 -8.33 2.94
C VAL A 152 15.16 -8.94 1.72
N ASN A 153 15.71 -8.67 0.53
CA ASN A 153 15.23 -9.21 -0.76
C ASN A 153 13.71 -9.04 -0.95
N SER A 154 13.19 -7.87 -0.53
CA SER A 154 11.77 -7.56 -0.52
C SER A 154 11.35 -6.64 -1.67
N GLU A 155 12.22 -6.41 -2.65
CA GLU A 155 11.97 -5.57 -3.81
C GLU A 155 11.18 -6.27 -4.94
N TYR A 156 11.03 -7.60 -4.85
CA TYR A 156 10.32 -8.45 -5.81
C TYR A 156 9.25 -9.35 -5.14
#